data_AF-A0A4V1UF28-F1
#
_entry.id   AF-A0A4V1UF28-F1
#
_cell.length_a   1.000
_cell.length_b   1.000
_cell.length_c   1.000
_cell.angle_alpha   90.00
_cell.angle_beta   90.00
_cell.angle_gamma   90.00
#
_symmetry.space_group_name_H-M   'P 1'
#
loop_
_entity.id
_entity.type
_entity.pdbx_description
1 polymer ?
#
loop_
_entity_poly.entity_id
_entity_poly.type
_entity_poly.pdbx_seq_one_letter_code
_entity_poly.pdbx_strand_id
1 'polypeptide(L)'
;MLSRHISLNKKIIITFVPILVALGAMAAVVWINIANVQTANGWDMHTTTVLSVAEEARAAFKEQRASTRGFIITADKKYDESFDTSYALFNAKLDALATLTADNPAQQARIVELRRVGQEYKVLG
;
A
#
# COMPACT_ATOMS: atom_id res chain seq x y z
N MET A 1 -22.97 36.82 57.48
CA MET A 1 -22.58 35.76 58.43
C MET A 1 -22.76 34.42 57.71
N LEU A 2 -21.66 33.72 57.40
CA LEU A 2 -21.54 32.27 57.08
C LEU A 2 -20.19 32.02 56.35
N SER A 3 -19.07 32.14 57.07
CA SER A 3 -17.76 31.68 56.58
C SER A 3 -17.75 30.15 56.62
N ARG A 4 -18.10 29.52 55.50
CA ARG A 4 -18.03 28.06 55.35
C ARG A 4 -16.55 27.66 55.34
N HIS A 5 -16.03 27.21 56.48
CA HIS A 5 -14.67 26.67 56.59
C HIS A 5 -14.57 25.35 55.82
N ILE A 6 -14.24 25.43 54.53
CA ILE A 6 -13.93 24.26 53.72
C ILE A 6 -12.64 23.65 54.30
N SER A 7 -12.72 22.41 54.78
CA SER A 7 -11.58 21.68 55.34
C SER A 7 -10.45 21.61 54.31
N LEU A 8 -9.20 21.66 54.79
CA LEU A 8 -8.01 21.70 53.93
C LEU A 8 -8.01 20.58 52.88
N ASN A 9 -8.46 19.38 53.27
CA ASN A 9 -8.59 18.21 52.40
C ASN A 9 -9.57 18.45 51.24
N LYS A 10 -10.70 19.15 51.47
CA LYS A 10 -11.67 19.48 50.41
C LYS A 10 -11.12 20.51 49.44
N LYS A 11 -10.27 21.47 49.90
CA LYS A 11 -9.61 22.43 49.00
C LYS A 11 -8.61 21.74 48.07
N ILE A 12 -7.84 20.78 48.60
CA ILE A 12 -6.88 19.98 47.81
C ILE A 12 -7.62 19.14 46.76
N ILE A 13 -8.70 18.46 47.14
CA ILE A 13 -9.48 17.64 46.20
C ILE A 13 -10.07 18.49 45.07
N ILE A 14 -10.61 19.68 45.39
CA ILE A 14 -11.20 20.59 44.39
C ILE A 14 -10.19 21.06 43.35
N THR A 15 -8.91 21.21 43.71
CA THR A 15 -7.87 21.66 42.76
C THR A 15 -7.20 20.50 42.04
N PHE A 16 -6.95 19.38 42.71
CA PHE A 16 -6.18 18.26 42.15
C PHE A 16 -7.01 17.33 41.26
N VAL A 17 -8.28 17.08 41.60
CA VAL A 17 -9.14 16.16 40.84
C VAL A 17 -9.37 16.64 39.40
N PRO A 18 -9.67 17.92 39.11
CA PRO A 18 -9.83 18.39 37.74
C PRO A 18 -8.56 18.20 36.89
N ILE A 19 -7.38 18.36 37.50
CA ILE A 19 -6.09 18.16 36.81
C ILE A 19 -5.93 16.68 36.43
N LEU A 20 -6.22 15.76 37.35
CA LEU A 20 -6.16 14.33 37.06
C LEU A 20 -7.18 13.91 36.00
N VAL A 21 -8.39 14.47 36.03
CA VAL A 21 -9.41 14.23 35.00
C VAL A 21 -8.94 14.77 33.63
N ALA A 22 -8.35 15.97 33.58
CA ALA A 22 -7.81 16.53 32.35
C ALA A 22 -6.66 15.68 31.79
N LEU A 23 -5.76 15.17 32.66
CA LEU A 23 -4.70 14.25 32.26
C LEU A 23 -5.26 12.93 31.71
N GLY A 24 -6.26 12.35 32.37
CA GLY A 24 -6.93 11.14 31.89
C GLY A 24 -7.63 11.34 30.54
N ALA A 25 -8.31 12.48 30.37
CA ALA A 25 -8.95 12.83 29.11
C ALA A 25 -7.93 13.02 27.97
N MET A 26 -6.80 13.70 28.24
CA MET A 26 -5.71 13.84 27.27
C MET A 26 -5.13 12.48 26.88
N ALA A 27 -4.89 11.60 27.85
CA ALA A 27 -4.39 10.25 27.57
C ALA A 27 -5.38 9.43 26.70
N ALA A 28 -6.68 9.53 26.97
CA ALA A 28 -7.71 8.89 26.17
C ALA A 28 -7.77 9.43 24.73
N VAL A 29 -7.67 10.76 24.56
CA VAL A 29 -7.62 11.40 23.24
C VAL A 29 -6.39 10.94 22.46
N VAL A 30 -5.22 10.88 23.11
CA VAL A 30 -3.98 10.37 22.49
C VAL A 30 -4.16 8.91 22.04
N TRP A 31 -4.75 8.06 22.89
CA TRP A 31 -4.99 6.65 22.56
C TRP A 31 -5.90 6.48 21.33
N ILE A 32 -7.00 7.24 21.26
CA ILE A 32 -7.93 7.22 20.11
C ILE A 32 -7.23 7.70 18.84
N ASN A 33 -6.41 8.76 18.93
CA ASN A 33 -5.67 9.28 17.78
C ASN A 33 -4.63 8.29 17.25
N ILE A 34 -3.90 7.61 18.14
CA ILE A 34 -2.93 6.58 17.73
C ILE A 34 -3.65 5.46 16.97
N ALA A 35 -4.82 5.01 17.43
CA ALA A 35 -5.61 3.98 16.74
C ALA A 35 -6.03 4.43 15.33
N ASN A 36 -6.48 5.68 15.17
CA ASN A 36 -6.88 6.23 13.87
C ASN A 36 -5.69 6.41 12.90
N VAL A 37 -4.53 6.83 13.41
CA VAL A 37 -3.29 6.98 12.62
C VAL A 37 -2.80 5.63 12.11
N GLN A 38 -2.90 4.56 12.92
CA GLN A 38 -2.53 3.21 12.48
C GLN A 38 -3.40 2.71 11.32
N THR A 39 -4.71 2.98 11.36
CA THR A 39 -5.63 2.58 10.28
C THR A 39 -5.41 3.39 9.00
N ALA A 40 -5.14 4.70 9.08
CA ALA A 40 -4.85 5.52 7.91
C ALA A 40 -3.51 5.11 7.25
N ASN A 41 -2.46 4.90 8.07
CA ASN A 41 -1.16 4.46 7.58
C ASN A 41 -1.20 3.07 6.90
N GLY A 42 -2.08 2.17 7.34
CA GLY A 42 -2.22 0.82 6.75
C GLY A 42 -2.74 0.84 5.31
N TRP A 43 -3.73 1.68 5.02
CA TRP A 43 -4.31 1.82 3.67
C TRP A 43 -3.39 2.57 2.70
N ASP A 44 -2.69 3.59 3.19
CA ASP A 44 -1.67 4.31 2.42
C ASP A 44 -0.54 3.35 2.03
N MET A 45 -0.04 2.56 2.98
CA MET A 45 1.00 1.57 2.71
C MET A 45 0.55 0.52 1.69
N HIS A 46 -0.68 0.00 1.82
CA HIS A 46 -1.21 -0.96 0.87
C HIS A 46 -1.32 -0.38 -0.54
N THR A 47 -1.85 0.83 -0.69
CA THR A 47 -1.99 1.50 -1.99
C THR A 47 -0.62 1.75 -2.63
N THR A 48 0.36 2.20 -1.85
CA THR A 48 1.74 2.36 -2.34
C THR A 48 2.36 1.03 -2.76
N THR A 49 2.11 -0.07 -2.03
CA THR A 49 2.57 -1.41 -2.43
C THR A 49 1.93 -1.85 -3.75
N VAL A 50 0.60 -1.71 -3.90
CA VAL A 50 -0.10 -2.04 -5.16
C VAL A 50 0.47 -1.24 -6.33
N LEU A 51 0.69 0.07 -6.15
CA LEU A 51 1.25 0.93 -7.18
C LEU A 51 2.68 0.55 -7.56
N SER A 52 3.53 0.22 -6.58
CA SER A 52 4.90 -0.24 -6.83
C SER A 52 4.92 -1.50 -7.69
N VAL A 53 4.12 -2.51 -7.33
CA VAL A 53 4.05 -3.77 -8.08
C VAL A 53 3.50 -3.54 -9.50
N ALA A 54 2.56 -2.60 -9.65
CA ALA A 54 2.03 -2.21 -10.96
C ALA A 54 3.08 -1.53 -11.86
N GLU A 55 3.92 -0.65 -11.30
CA GLU A 55 5.02 -0.03 -12.04
C GLU A 55 6.09 -1.05 -12.44
N GLU A 56 6.39 -2.03 -11.57
CA GLU A 56 7.30 -3.12 -11.89
C GLU A 56 6.75 -4.01 -13.02
N ALA A 57 5.45 -4.35 -13.00
CA ALA A 57 4.80 -5.06 -14.11
C ALA A 57 4.89 -4.24 -15.41
N ARG A 58 4.61 -2.94 -15.35
CA ARG A 58 4.69 -2.03 -16.49
C ARG A 58 6.11 -1.94 -17.05
N ALA A 59 7.12 -1.89 -16.19
CA ALA A 59 8.52 -1.88 -16.61
C ALA A 59 8.91 -3.18 -17.32
N ALA A 60 8.54 -4.34 -16.76
CA ALA A 60 8.76 -5.64 -17.36
C ALA A 60 8.11 -5.75 -18.76
N PHE A 61 6.87 -5.28 -18.90
CA PHE A 61 6.18 -5.26 -20.20
C PHE A 61 6.88 -4.34 -21.22
N LYS A 62 7.39 -3.17 -20.78
CA LYS A 62 8.16 -2.29 -21.66
C LYS A 62 9.45 -2.96 -22.15
N GLU A 63 10.14 -3.67 -21.27
CA GLU A 63 11.36 -4.43 -21.61
C GLU A 63 11.04 -5.54 -22.60
N GLN A 64 9.97 -6.32 -22.38
CA GLN A 64 9.51 -7.34 -23.31
C GLN A 64 9.34 -6.78 -24.73
N ARG A 65 8.69 -5.62 -24.85
CA ARG A 65 8.49 -4.93 -26.13
C ARG A 65 9.80 -4.40 -26.72
N ALA A 66 10.73 -3.92 -25.89
CA ALA A 66 12.03 -3.44 -26.34
C ALA A 66 12.88 -4.59 -26.88
N SER A 67 12.93 -5.70 -26.14
CA SER A 67 13.60 -6.94 -26.50
C SER A 67 13.07 -7.53 -27.80
N THR A 68 11.76 -7.61 -27.97
CA THR A 68 11.14 -8.07 -29.24
C THR A 68 11.65 -7.24 -30.43
N ARG A 69 11.65 -5.91 -30.30
CA ARG A 69 12.16 -5.02 -31.37
C ARG A 69 13.65 -5.20 -31.59
N GLY A 70 14.44 -5.34 -30.53
CA GLY A 70 15.88 -5.57 -30.61
C GLY A 70 16.20 -6.84 -31.39
N PHE A 71 15.53 -7.94 -31.06
CA PHE A 71 15.68 -9.22 -31.75
C PHE A 71 15.32 -9.12 -33.23
N ILE A 72 14.18 -8.50 -33.57
CA ILE A 72 13.76 -8.32 -34.98
C ILE A 72 14.79 -7.51 -35.79
N ILE A 73 15.42 -6.50 -35.18
CA ILE A 73 16.37 -5.62 -35.87
C ILE A 73 17.74 -6.26 -36.02
N THR A 74 18.23 -6.98 -35.00
CA THR A 74 19.62 -7.44 -34.96
C THR A 74 19.82 -8.94 -35.09
N ALA A 75 18.75 -9.74 -34.92
CA ALA A 75 18.81 -11.20 -34.75
C ALA A 75 19.77 -11.65 -33.63
N ASP A 76 20.03 -10.79 -32.64
CA ASP A 76 20.92 -11.10 -31.51
C ASP A 76 20.15 -11.84 -30.42
N LYS A 77 20.62 -13.05 -30.09
CA LYS A 77 20.04 -13.92 -29.06
C LYS A 77 19.96 -13.28 -27.67
N LYS A 78 20.77 -12.27 -27.37
CA LYS A 78 20.66 -11.52 -26.10
C LYS A 78 19.25 -10.92 -25.90
N TYR A 79 18.60 -10.50 -26.99
CA TYR A 79 17.25 -9.96 -26.90
C TYR A 79 16.18 -11.04 -26.64
N ASP A 80 16.42 -12.27 -27.07
CA ASP A 80 15.57 -13.42 -26.75
C ASP A 80 15.62 -13.74 -25.24
N GLU A 81 16.83 -13.77 -24.66
CA GLU A 81 17.01 -13.97 -23.21
C GLU A 81 16.39 -12.84 -22.37
N SER A 82 16.52 -11.58 -22.83
CA SER A 82 15.87 -10.43 -22.17
C SER A 82 14.35 -10.50 -22.29
N PHE A 83 13.82 -10.96 -23.43
CA PHE A 83 12.39 -11.20 -23.61
C PHE A 83 11.87 -12.22 -22.58
N ASP A 84 12.50 -13.38 -22.48
CA ASP A 84 12.07 -14.44 -21.56
C ASP A 84 12.11 -13.98 -20.10
N THR A 85 13.19 -13.30 -19.71
CA THR A 85 13.37 -12.78 -18.36
C THR A 85 12.31 -11.74 -18.01
N SER A 86 12.05 -10.80 -18.93
CA SER A 86 11.05 -9.75 -18.73
C SER A 86 9.62 -10.30 -18.77
N TYR A 87 9.34 -11.30 -19.60
CA TYR A 87 8.04 -11.98 -19.64
C TYR A 87 7.75 -12.76 -18.34
N ALA A 88 8.74 -13.48 -17.80
CA ALA A 88 8.60 -14.16 -16.52
C ALA A 88 8.34 -13.15 -15.38
N LEU A 89 9.08 -12.04 -15.36
CA LEU A 89 8.89 -10.98 -14.38
C LEU A 89 7.51 -10.34 -14.49
N PHE A 90 7.03 -10.05 -15.70
CA PHE A 90 5.71 -9.49 -15.93
C PHE A 90 4.60 -10.37 -15.33
N ASN A 91 4.63 -11.67 -15.61
CA ASN A 91 3.64 -12.61 -15.08
C ASN A 91 3.70 -12.71 -13.55
N ALA A 92 4.90 -12.78 -12.97
CA ALA A 92 5.07 -12.82 -11.52
C ALA A 92 4.50 -11.55 -10.83
N LYS A 93 4.67 -10.38 -11.45
CA LYS A 93 4.09 -9.13 -10.92
C LYS A 93 2.57 -9.07 -11.08
N LEU A 94 2.02 -9.65 -12.15
CA LEU A 94 0.57 -9.81 -12.28
C LEU A 94 -0.01 -10.79 -11.25
N ASP A 95 0.69 -11.87 -10.89
CA ASP A 95 0.29 -12.77 -9.80
C ASP A 95 0.27 -12.03 -8.44
N ALA A 96 1.29 -11.23 -8.18
CA ALA A 96 1.37 -10.40 -6.97
C ALA A 96 0.25 -9.35 -6.93
N LEU A 97 -0.05 -8.66 -8.04
CA LEU A 97 -1.18 -7.74 -8.14
C LEU A 97 -2.51 -8.44 -7.90
N ALA A 98 -2.69 -9.65 -8.45
CA ALA A 98 -3.90 -10.43 -8.24
C ALA A 98 -4.09 -10.77 -6.77
N THR A 99 -3.01 -11.09 -6.07
CA THR A 99 -3.03 -11.36 -4.62
C THR A 99 -3.34 -10.09 -3.82
N LEU A 100 -2.70 -8.97 -4.14
CA LEU A 100 -2.90 -7.71 -3.41
C LEU A 100 -4.29 -7.10 -3.63
N THR A 101 -4.93 -7.40 -4.76
CA THR A 101 -6.25 -6.84 -5.14
C THR A 101 -7.34 -7.91 -5.20
N ALA A 102 -7.19 -8.99 -4.42
CA ALA A 102 -8.10 -10.15 -4.42
C ALA A 102 -9.54 -9.78 -4.06
N ASP A 103 -9.72 -8.71 -3.29
CA ASP A 103 -11.00 -8.14 -2.88
C ASP A 103 -11.66 -7.23 -3.94
N ASN A 104 -10.98 -6.97 -5.07
CA ASN A 104 -11.43 -6.05 -6.10
C ASN A 104 -11.67 -6.76 -7.45
N PRO A 105 -12.90 -7.21 -7.74
CA PRO A 105 -13.25 -7.91 -8.97
C PRO A 105 -12.90 -7.14 -10.25
N ALA A 106 -13.01 -5.81 -10.22
CA ALA A 106 -12.68 -4.97 -11.36
C ALA A 106 -11.16 -4.95 -11.65
N GLN A 107 -10.31 -5.05 -10.62
CA GLN A 107 -8.86 -5.20 -10.80
C GLN A 107 -8.51 -6.60 -11.30
N GLN A 108 -9.16 -7.64 -10.77
CA GLN A 108 -8.98 -9.02 -11.26
C GLN A 108 -9.27 -9.15 -12.75
N ALA A 109 -10.38 -8.55 -13.22
CA ALA A 109 -10.74 -8.54 -14.64
C ALA A 109 -9.68 -7.84 -15.51
N ARG A 110 -9.12 -6.71 -15.05
CA ARG A 110 -8.04 -6.01 -15.76
C ARG A 110 -6.76 -6.84 -15.82
N ILE A 111 -6.42 -7.55 -14.75
CA ILE A 111 -5.23 -8.42 -14.70
C ILE A 111 -5.36 -9.54 -15.74
N VAL A 112 -6.55 -10.13 -15.89
CA VAL A 112 -6.81 -11.14 -16.94
C VAL A 112 -6.55 -10.56 -18.33
N GLU A 113 -7.05 -9.36 -18.61
CA GLU A 113 -6.82 -8.70 -19.90
C GLU A 113 -5.33 -8.37 -20.12
N LEU A 114 -4.62 -7.92 -19.07
CA LEU A 114 -3.17 -7.66 -19.15
C LEU A 114 -2.38 -8.94 -19.45
N ARG A 115 -2.76 -10.09 -18.90
CA ARG A 115 -2.14 -11.38 -19.25
C ARG A 115 -2.35 -11.72 -20.73
N ARG A 116 -3.56 -11.52 -21.23
CA ARG A 116 -3.90 -11.76 -22.64
C ARG A 116 -3.01 -10.92 -23.56
N VAL A 117 -2.85 -9.63 -23.26
CA VAL A 117 -1.98 -8.73 -24.03
C VAL A 117 -0.50 -9.15 -23.91
N GLY A 118 -0.01 -9.51 -22.71
CA GLY A 118 1.37 -9.97 -22.54
C GLY A 118 1.68 -11.25 -23.31
N GLN A 119 0.71 -12.16 -23.43
CA GLN A 119 0.82 -13.38 -24.24
C GLN A 119 0.90 -13.09 -25.74
N GLU A 120 0.16 -12.10 -26.24
CA GLU A 120 0.19 -11.71 -27.65
C GLU A 120 1.63 -11.36 -28.10
N TYR A 121 2.39 -10.66 -27.26
CA TYR A 121 3.79 -10.34 -27.54
C TYR A 121 4.73 -11.54 -27.53
N LYS A 122 4.37 -12.64 -26.86
CA LYS A 122 5.13 -13.91 -26.91
C LYS A 122 4.95 -14.67 -28.22
N VAL A 123 3.90 -14.37 -28.97
CA VAL A 123 3.67 -14.98 -30.29
C VAL A 123 4.43 -14.22 -31.39
N LEU A 124 4.86 -12.99 -31.11
CA LEU A 124 5.50 -12.09 -32.07
C LEU A 124 7.04 -12.03 -31.98
N GLY A 125 7.61 -12.49 -30.86
CA GLY A 125 9.06 -12.68 -30.68
C GLY A 125 9.42 -14.13 -30.93
#